data_AF-A0A7Z9N1M0-F1
#
_entry.id   AF-A0A7Z9N1M0-F1
#
_cell.length_a   1.000
_cell.length_b   1.000
_cell.length_c   1.000
_cell.angle_alpha   90.00
_cell.angle_beta   90.00
_cell.angle_gamma   90.00
#
_symmetry.space_group_name_H-M   'P 1'
#
loop_
_entity.id
_entity.type
_entity.pdbx_description
1 polymer ?
#
loop_
_entity_poly.entity_id
_entity_poly.type
_entity_poly.pdbx_seq_one_letter_code
_entity_poly.pdbx_strand_id
1 'polypeptide(L)' 'AGELLKKGQLVYLEGKLQTRNWEDKEGVKRYTTEVLCDTFTMLGRKMDNNGERPKSPPLEDDEDDLPF' A
#
# COMPACT_ATOMS: atom_id res chain seq x y z
N ALA A 1 -18.07 -2.29 -8.00
CA ALA A 1 -17.01 -1.27 -7.85
C ALA A 1 -16.50 -1.33 -6.42
N GLY A 2 -15.37 -2.01 -6.17
CA GLY A 2 -14.93 -2.31 -4.79
C GLY A 2 -13.44 -2.64 -4.68
N GLU A 3 -12.62 -2.16 -5.62
CA GLU A 3 -11.22 -2.56 -5.76
C GLU A 3 -10.29 -1.33 -5.84
N LEU A 4 -10.46 -0.38 -4.92
CA LEU A 4 -9.66 0.85 -4.93
C LEU A 4 -8.65 0.94 -3.78
N LEU A 5 -8.83 0.22 -2.66
CA LEU A 5 -7.86 0.21 -1.57
C LEU A 5 -7.41 -1.20 -1.18
N LYS A 6 -6.10 -1.36 -1.02
CA LYS A 6 -5.44 -2.53 -0.42
C LYS A 6 -4.92 -2.16 0.96
N LYS A 7 -4.93 -3.13 1.89
CA LYS A 7 -4.39 -2.95 3.23
C LYS A 7 -2.94 -2.45 3.17
N GLY A 8 -2.62 -1.43 3.96
CA GLY A 8 -1.27 -0.85 4.04
C GLY A 8 -0.95 0.19 2.98
N GLN A 9 -1.92 0.65 2.17
CA GLN A 9 -1.76 1.85 1.36
C GLN A 9 -1.94 3.11 2.23
N LEU A 10 -1.11 4.11 1.97
CA LEU A 10 -1.23 5.40 2.61
C LEU A 10 -2.26 6.23 1.83
N VAL A 11 -3.20 6.83 2.54
CA VAL A 11 -4.26 7.64 1.95
C VAL A 11 -4.53 8.87 2.79
N TYR A 12 -4.92 9.95 2.12
CA TYR A 12 -5.54 11.12 2.72
C TYR A 12 -7.06 10.99 2.54
N LEU A 13 -7.81 11.30 3.60
CA LEU A 13 -9.26 11.20 3.65
C LEU A 13 -9.81 12.52 4.21
N GLU A 14 -10.84 13.06 3.56
CA GLU A 14 -11.61 14.20 4.04
C GLU A 14 -13.09 13.80 4.17
N GLY A 15 -13.73 14.31 5.22
CA GLY A 15 -15.13 14.01 5.51
C GLY A 15 -15.58 14.54 6.85
N LYS A 16 -16.65 13.95 7.38
CA LYS A 16 -17.30 14.40 8.62
C LYS A 16 -17.21 13.34 9.71
N LEU A 17 -17.01 13.78 10.95
CA LEU A 17 -17.12 12.89 12.11
C LEU A 17 -18.59 12.64 12.42
N GLN A 18 -18.95 11.37 12.56
CA GLN A 18 -20.27 10.94 12.96
C GLN A 18 -20.15 10.01 14.17
N THR A 19 -20.87 10.34 15.24
CA THR A 19 -20.95 9.48 16.42
C THR A 19 -22.32 8.81 16.45
N ARG A 20 -22.33 7.48 16.42
CA ARG A 20 -23.56 6.68 16.61
C ARG A 20 -23.49 5.93 17.93
N ASN A 21 -24.67 5.68 18.49
CA ASN A 21 -24.81 4.77 19.61
C ASN A 21 -25.62 3.54 19.16
N TRP A 22 -25.21 2.37 19.61
CA TRP A 22 -25.86 1.10 19.32
C TRP A 22 -25.73 0.18 20.54
N GLU A 23 -26.58 -0.84 20.60
CA GLU A 23 -26.59 -1.83 21.68
C GLU A 23 -25.94 -3.12 21.17
N ASP A 24 -24.97 -3.65 21.91
CA ASP A 24 -24.37 -4.94 21.57
C ASP A 24 -25.27 -6.11 22.00
N LYS A 25 -24.85 -7.35 21.68
CA LYS A 25 -25.64 -8.55 21.97
C LYS A 25 -25.87 -8.79 23.46
N GLU A 26 -25.11 -8.16 24.32
CA GLU A 26 -25.17 -8.29 25.78
C GLU A 26 -25.99 -7.14 26.41
N GLY A 27 -26.57 -6.26 25.59
CA GLY A 27 -27.38 -5.13 26.04
C GLY A 27 -26.57 -3.89 26.41
N VAL A 28 -25.26 -3.87 26.13
CA VAL A 28 -24.39 -2.75 26.52
C VAL A 28 -24.44 -1.67 25.44
N LYS A 29 -24.75 -0.43 25.86
CA LYS A 29 -24.72 0.74 24.98
C LYS A 29 -23.28 1.09 24.61
N ARG A 30 -22.97 1.01 23.31
CA ARG A 30 -21.68 1.36 22.72
C ARG A 30 -21.78 2.67 21.95
N TYR A 31 -20.71 3.44 21.97
CA TYR A 31 -20.54 4.65 21.17
C TYR A 31 -19.43 4.41 20.16
N THR A 32 -19.69 4.74 18.90
CA THR A 32 -18.72 4.58 17.82
C THR A 32 -18.65 5.90 17.08
N THR A 33 -17.44 6.45 16.98
CA THR A 33 -17.15 7.62 16.15
C THR A 33 -16.50 7.14 14.87
N GLU A 34 -17.11 7.45 13.74
CA GLU A 34 -16.69 7.07 12.40
C GLU A 34 -16.44 8.34 11.58
N VAL A 35 -15.60 8.26 10.56
CA VAL A 35 -15.43 9.33 9.56
C VAL A 35 -16.25 8.95 8.33
N LEU A 36 -17.33 9.69 8.07
CA LEU A 36 -18.07 9.58 6.82
C LEU A 36 -17.26 10.31 5.73
N CYS A 37 -16.60 9.54 4.88
CA CYS A 37 -15.68 10.07 3.89
C CYS A 37 -16.43 10.62 2.66
N ASP A 38 -16.15 11.87 2.31
CA ASP A 38 -16.67 12.53 1.12
C ASP A 38 -15.66 12.43 -0.04
N THR A 39 -14.36 12.52 0.25
CA THR A 39 -13.28 12.47 -0.75
C THR A 39 -12.02 11.81 -0.19
N PHE A 40 -11.29 11.09 -1.04
CA PHE A 40 -10.02 10.47 -0.68
C PHE A 40 -8.99 10.56 -1.80
N THR A 41 -7.72 10.60 -1.41
CA THR A 41 -6.57 10.65 -2.32
C THR A 41 -5.51 9.64 -1.92
N MET A 42 -5.01 8.89 -2.88
CA MET A 42 -3.88 7.97 -2.67
C MET A 42 -2.59 8.76 -2.43
N LEU A 43 -1.94 8.49 -1.31
CA LEU A 43 -0.62 9.01 -1.03
C LEU A 43 0.38 7.93 -1.45
N GLY A 44 1.20 8.22 -2.47
CA GLY A 44 2.18 7.26 -2.99
C GLY A 44 3.11 6.75 -1.87
N ARG A 45 3.55 5.49 -1.97
CA ARG A 45 4.68 5.02 -1.16
C ARG A 45 5.92 5.74 -1.67
N LYS A 46 6.76 6.31 -0.79
CA LYS A 46 8.16 6.51 -1.15
C LYS A 46 8.63 5.17 -1.68
N MET A 47 9.01 5.14 -2.95
CA MET A 47 9.53 3.96 -3.61
C MET A 47 10.72 3.51 -2.77
N ASP A 48 10.57 2.42 -2.00
CA ASP A 48 11.73 1.73 -1.46
C ASP A 48 12.49 1.26 -2.68
N ASN A 49 13.58 1.97 -2.92
CA ASN A 49 14.55 1.73 -3.98
C ASN A 49 15.22 0.37 -3.68
N ASN A 50 14.49 -0.72 -3.87
CA ASN A 50 15.04 -2.06 -3.87
C ASN A 50 15.85 -2.17 -5.15
N GLY A 51 17.12 -1.77 -5.06
CA GLY A 51 18.06 -1.73 -6.16
C GLY A 51 18.11 -3.06 -6.88
N GLU A 52 17.46 -3.11 -8.02
CA GLU A 52 17.83 -4.01 -9.10
C GLU A 52 19.22 -3.57 -9.57
N ARG A 53 20.24 -4.19 -9.00
CA ARG A 53 21.58 -4.15 -9.58
C ARG A 53 21.42 -4.68 -11.01
N PRO A 54 21.84 -3.95 -12.06
CA PRO A 54 21.86 -4.51 -13.39
C PRO A 54 22.78 -5.72 -13.34
N LYS A 55 22.23 -6.90 -13.65
CA LYS A 55 23.00 -8.13 -13.80
C LYS A 55 23.89 -7.89 -15.02
N SER A 56 25.17 -7.60 -14.79
CA SER A 56 26.18 -7.60 -15.85
C SER A 56 26.11 -8.95 -16.57
N PRO A 57 26.16 -8.98 -17.91
CA PRO A 57 26.21 -10.25 -18.62
C PRO A 57 27.47 -11.02 -18.17
N PRO A 58 27.42 -12.36 -18.15
CA PRO A 58 28.65 -13.15 -17.98
C PRO A 58 29.62 -12.72 -19.08
N LEU A 59 30.86 -12.42 -18.71
CA LEU A 59 31.94 -12.38 -19.68
C LEU A 59 31.98 -13.79 -20.28
N GLU A 60 31.72 -13.91 -21.58
CA GLU A 60 32.03 -15.12 -22.33
C GLU A 60 33.55 -15.28 -22.19
N ASP A 61 33.98 -16.43 -21.66
CA ASP A 61 35.39 -16.81 -21.59
C ASP A 61 35.92 -16.90 -23.03
N ASP A 62 36.41 -15.79 -23.58
CA ASP A 62 37.18 -15.74 -24.83
C ASP A 62 38.60 -16.36 -24.60
N GLU A 63 38.69 -17.46 -23.84
CA GLU A 63 39.92 -18.26 -23.71
C GLU A 63 40.06 -19.30 -24.84
N ASP A 64 39.01 -19.51 -25.66
CA ASP A 64 39.01 -20.47 -26.76
C ASP A 64 39.44 -19.88 -28.12
N ASP A 65 39.71 -18.57 -28.22
CA ASP A 65 40.08 -17.90 -29.49
C ASP A 65 41.44 -17.15 -29.43
N LEU A 66 42.40 -17.69 -28.69
CA LEU A 66 43.81 -17.30 -28.83
C LEU A 66 44.53 -18.26 -29.79
N PRO A 67 44.73 -17.88 -31.07
CA PRO A 67 45.80 -18.51 -31.82
C PRO A 67 47.10 -17.98 -31.23
N PHE A 68 47.86 -18.85 -30.54
CA PHE A 68 49.32 -19.04 -30.43
C PHE A 68 49.71 -19.57 -29.04
#